data_AF-A0AAV2Q0Y6-F1
#
_entry.id   AF-A0AAV2Q0Y6-F1
#
_cell.length_a   1.000
_cell.length_b   1.000
_cell.length_c   1.000
_cell.angle_alpha   90.00
_cell.angle_beta   90.00
_cell.angle_gamma   90.00
#
_symmetry.space_group_name_H-M   'P 1'
#
loop_
_entity.id
_entity.type
_entity.pdbx_description
1 polymer ?
#
loop_
_entity_poly.entity_id
_entity_poly.type
_entity_poly.pdbx_seq_one_letter_code
_entity_poly.pdbx_strand_id
1 'polypeptide(L)'
;MVLVRFHSRRLALALLLLITLCGVLHLISINSLQDVRDRILLRALVEENVYNSRSLSSDRHNPQHIACQHPDLDVKNPEIFRFFRQLDPIKCAEEPDWVVVSGSTATITKQAKEQHGGDIECEFTELLREDDDTNKRGITTATHDSFVFANSDFYWVSCTAKDGKKWENIMAGIRRDDDLLLDVGWDKVPEESLQMNFLMLGFDSLSHNTFIRTLPKSYKFLTEVLDANVLNGYNIVGDGTPQALIPILTGKTELELPEARRRMGEKAQFVNTYPFIWDDFKKNGYITLWAEDHPHIGTFNYRLKGFKEVPTQHYMRPFFVSAYPEYSNHPKLCLRDTPRHKVFFDYVKNFMDVYKKDPKFGFAFHTELSHDDYNLVSVADDDFLSLLKSLRDNEHLNNTILMIMSDHGH
;
A
#
# COMPACT_ATOMS: atom_id res chain seq x y z
N MET A 1 49.62 -44.60 -0.08
CA MET A 1 48.29 -45.14 -0.47
C MET A 1 47.09 -44.47 0.22
N VAL A 2 47.27 -43.72 1.32
CA VAL A 2 46.17 -43.07 2.07
C VAL A 2 45.73 -41.71 1.47
N LEU A 3 46.65 -40.90 0.93
CA LEU A 3 46.31 -39.60 0.31
C LEU A 3 45.42 -39.71 -0.95
N VAL A 4 45.61 -40.75 -1.77
CA VAL A 4 44.88 -40.97 -3.02
C VAL A 4 43.40 -41.33 -2.76
N ARG A 5 43.13 -42.12 -1.71
CA ARG A 5 41.76 -42.47 -1.30
C ARG A 5 40.98 -41.29 -0.69
N PHE A 6 41.68 -40.33 -0.09
CA PHE A 6 41.06 -39.13 0.47
C PHE A 6 40.65 -38.14 -0.64
N HIS A 7 41.50 -38.01 -1.67
CA HIS A 7 41.20 -37.17 -2.85
C HIS A 7 40.07 -37.77 -3.71
N SER A 8 40.03 -39.10 -3.89
CA SER A 8 38.96 -39.74 -4.67
C SER A 8 37.56 -39.62 -4.03
N ARG A 9 37.47 -39.68 -2.69
CA ARG A 9 36.21 -39.45 -1.97
C ARG A 9 35.74 -38.00 -2.06
N ARG A 10 36.65 -37.02 -1.97
CA ARG A 10 36.32 -35.60 -2.16
C ARG A 10 35.88 -35.31 -3.60
N LEU A 11 36.52 -35.92 -4.59
CA LEU A 11 36.09 -35.82 -6.00
C LEU A 11 34.70 -36.44 -6.22
N ALA A 12 34.43 -37.61 -5.66
CA ALA A 12 33.13 -38.26 -5.79
C ALA A 12 32.00 -37.44 -5.14
N LEU A 13 32.26 -36.86 -3.96
CA LEU A 13 31.33 -35.94 -3.29
C LEU A 13 31.11 -34.65 -4.09
N ALA A 14 32.19 -34.06 -4.64
CA ALA A 14 32.09 -32.89 -5.50
C ALA A 14 31.29 -33.18 -6.77
N LEU A 15 31.47 -34.36 -7.39
CA LEU A 15 30.74 -34.78 -8.58
C LEU A 15 29.24 -35.01 -8.28
N LEU A 16 28.93 -35.63 -7.14
CA LEU A 16 27.55 -35.81 -6.67
C LEU A 16 26.86 -34.47 -6.41
N LEU A 17 27.55 -33.54 -5.75
CA LEU A 17 27.06 -32.17 -5.55
C LEU A 17 26.84 -31.43 -6.88
N LEU A 18 27.70 -31.65 -7.87
CA LEU A 18 27.55 -31.05 -9.19
C LEU A 18 26.35 -31.64 -9.95
N ILE A 19 26.15 -32.96 -9.87
CA ILE A 19 25.00 -33.63 -10.48
C ILE A 19 23.68 -33.20 -9.83
N THR A 20 23.63 -33.11 -8.50
CA THR A 20 22.43 -32.64 -7.80
C THR A 20 22.16 -31.17 -8.12
N LEU A 21 23.18 -30.31 -8.15
CA LEU A 21 23.05 -28.91 -8.55
C LEU A 21 22.53 -28.79 -10.00
N CYS A 22 23.10 -29.54 -10.94
CA CYS A 22 22.64 -29.57 -12.32
C CYS A 22 21.19 -30.09 -12.44
N GLY A 23 20.82 -31.13 -11.69
CA GLY A 23 19.46 -31.67 -11.66
C GLY A 23 18.43 -30.64 -11.15
N VAL A 24 18.77 -29.93 -10.07
CA VAL A 24 17.94 -28.84 -9.52
C VAL A 24 17.81 -27.70 -10.53
N LEU A 25 18.92 -27.26 -11.13
CA LEU A 25 18.90 -26.20 -12.17
C LEU A 25 18.06 -26.62 -13.38
N HIS A 26 18.13 -27.89 -13.79
CA HIS A 26 17.35 -28.40 -14.91
C HIS A 26 15.85 -28.45 -14.58
N LEU A 27 15.47 -28.86 -13.37
CA LEU A 27 14.07 -28.84 -12.90
C LEU A 27 13.51 -27.42 -12.83
N ILE A 28 14.28 -26.47 -12.31
CA ILE A 28 13.89 -25.05 -12.26
C ILE A 28 13.68 -24.50 -13.68
N SER A 29 14.58 -24.83 -14.61
CA SER A 29 14.49 -24.41 -16.01
C SER A 29 13.26 -24.99 -16.72
N ILE A 30 12.97 -26.29 -16.53
CA ILE A 30 11.77 -26.94 -17.09
C ILE A 30 10.51 -26.27 -16.54
N ASN A 31 10.41 -26.08 -15.22
CA ASN A 31 9.24 -25.45 -14.62
C ASN A 31 9.03 -24.00 -15.13
N SER A 32 10.12 -23.24 -15.31
CA SER A 32 10.06 -21.90 -15.90
C SER A 32 9.56 -21.91 -17.35
N LEU A 33 10.04 -22.85 -18.17
CA LEU A 33 9.58 -22.99 -19.56
C LEU A 33 8.12 -23.43 -19.67
N GLN A 34 7.70 -24.34 -18.79
CA GLN A 34 6.31 -24.79 -18.71
C GLN A 34 5.36 -23.66 -18.32
N ASP A 35 5.72 -22.87 -17.30
CA ASP A 35 4.93 -21.71 -16.86
C ASP A 35 4.77 -20.65 -17.96
N VAL A 36 5.82 -20.38 -18.75
CA VAL A 36 5.72 -19.46 -19.91
C VAL A 36 4.79 -20.01 -20.99
N ARG A 37 4.88 -21.31 -21.29
CA ARG A 37 3.99 -21.96 -22.26
C ARG A 37 2.54 -21.93 -21.80
N ASP A 38 2.29 -22.24 -20.53
CA ASP A 38 0.96 -22.25 -19.94
C ASP A 38 0.36 -20.83 -19.94
N ARG A 39 1.16 -19.79 -19.71
CA ARG A 39 0.73 -18.38 -19.82
C ARG A 39 0.23 -18.03 -21.23
N ILE A 40 0.95 -18.45 -22.27
CA ILE A 40 0.58 -18.20 -23.67
C ILE A 40 -0.72 -18.95 -24.01
N LEU A 41 -0.82 -20.22 -23.60
CA LEU A 41 -2.02 -21.04 -23.82
C LEU A 41 -3.23 -20.49 -23.08
N LEU A 42 -3.07 -20.11 -21.81
CA LEU A 42 -4.14 -19.55 -20.99
C LEU A 42 -4.66 -18.24 -21.59
N ARG A 43 -3.76 -17.37 -22.05
CA ARG A 43 -4.15 -16.14 -22.74
C ARG A 43 -4.95 -16.43 -24.02
N ALA A 44 -4.50 -17.37 -24.84
CA ALA A 44 -5.22 -17.77 -26.05
C ALA A 44 -6.62 -18.34 -25.72
N LEU A 45 -6.74 -19.16 -24.67
CA LEU A 45 -8.01 -19.69 -24.19
C LEU A 45 -8.95 -18.58 -23.67
N VAL A 46 -8.43 -17.58 -22.96
CA VAL A 46 -9.22 -16.43 -22.50
C VAL A 46 -9.70 -15.61 -23.67
N GLU A 47 -8.83 -15.29 -24.64
CA GLU A 47 -9.19 -14.55 -25.85
C GLU A 47 -10.25 -15.30 -26.68
N GLU A 48 -10.11 -16.62 -26.83
CA GLU A 48 -11.09 -17.48 -27.50
C GLU A 48 -12.44 -17.49 -26.77
N ASN A 49 -12.46 -17.62 -25.44
CA ASN A 49 -13.70 -17.59 -24.65
C ASN A 49 -14.39 -16.22 -24.70
N VAL A 50 -13.65 -15.12 -24.69
CA VAL A 50 -14.20 -13.76 -24.86
C VAL A 50 -14.80 -13.59 -26.26
N TYR A 51 -14.14 -14.10 -27.30
CA TYR A 51 -14.68 -14.08 -28.66
C TYR A 51 -15.95 -14.93 -28.80
N ASN A 52 -15.94 -16.15 -28.28
CA ASN A 52 -17.08 -17.08 -28.34
C ASN A 52 -18.28 -16.57 -27.52
N SER A 53 -18.04 -15.94 -26.36
CA SER A 53 -19.11 -15.33 -25.55
C SER A 53 -19.77 -14.12 -26.24
N ARG A 54 -19.00 -13.32 -27.01
CA ARG A 54 -19.57 -12.28 -27.88
C ARG A 54 -20.45 -12.86 -28.99
N SER A 55 -20.11 -14.03 -29.54
CA SER A 55 -20.94 -14.73 -30.53
C SER A 55 -22.28 -15.23 -29.95
N LEU A 56 -22.28 -15.68 -28.68
CA LEU A 56 -23.47 -16.15 -27.97
C LEU A 56 -24.46 -15.01 -27.58
N SER A 57 -24.03 -13.75 -27.62
CA SER A 57 -24.89 -12.58 -27.34
C SER A 57 -25.98 -12.33 -28.40
N SER A 58 -26.00 -13.12 -29.48
CA SER A 58 -27.04 -13.08 -30.52
C SER A 58 -28.33 -13.83 -30.14
N ASP A 59 -28.30 -14.74 -29.17
CA ASP A 59 -29.47 -15.52 -28.72
C ASP A 59 -30.20 -14.84 -27.53
N ARG A 60 -30.84 -13.69 -27.81
CA ARG A 60 -31.59 -12.88 -26.83
C ARG A 60 -32.98 -13.46 -26.46
N HIS A 61 -33.11 -14.76 -26.25
CA HIS A 61 -34.42 -15.37 -25.96
C HIS A 61 -34.62 -15.88 -24.52
N ASN A 62 -33.62 -15.76 -23.63
CA ASN A 62 -33.86 -15.93 -22.20
C ASN A 62 -32.82 -15.19 -21.32
N PRO A 63 -33.08 -13.94 -20.88
CA PRO A 63 -32.11 -13.14 -20.14
C PRO A 63 -31.75 -13.68 -18.74
N GLN A 64 -32.48 -14.67 -18.21
CA GLN A 64 -32.23 -15.23 -16.88
C GLN A 64 -31.13 -16.30 -16.83
N HIS A 65 -30.73 -16.89 -17.97
CA HIS A 65 -29.86 -18.07 -17.97
C HIS A 65 -28.35 -17.76 -18.13
N ILE A 66 -27.98 -16.49 -18.35
CA ILE A 66 -26.60 -16.07 -18.73
C ILE A 66 -25.99 -15.09 -17.71
N ALA A 67 -26.78 -14.48 -16.82
CA ALA A 67 -26.26 -13.57 -15.80
C ALA A 67 -25.82 -14.34 -14.55
N CYS A 68 -24.58 -14.12 -14.08
CA CYS A 68 -24.16 -14.56 -12.75
C CYS A 68 -25.14 -13.99 -11.72
N GLN A 69 -25.91 -14.85 -11.04
CA GLN A 69 -26.78 -14.42 -9.96
C GLN A 69 -25.91 -14.13 -8.74
N HIS A 70 -25.78 -12.85 -8.39
CA HIS A 70 -25.08 -12.44 -7.19
C HIS A 70 -25.88 -12.90 -5.96
N PRO A 71 -25.30 -13.67 -5.03
CA PRO A 71 -26.01 -14.09 -3.84
C PRO A 71 -26.32 -12.88 -2.96
N ASP A 72 -27.57 -12.78 -2.51
CA ASP A 72 -27.96 -11.83 -1.45
C ASP A 72 -27.71 -12.50 -0.10
N LEU A 73 -26.65 -12.06 0.58
CA LEU A 73 -26.19 -12.64 1.83
C LEU A 73 -26.49 -11.70 2.99
N ASP A 74 -27.35 -12.14 3.91
CA ASP A 74 -27.66 -11.39 5.12
C ASP A 74 -26.37 -11.10 5.92
N VAL A 75 -26.07 -9.82 6.06
CA VAL A 75 -24.92 -9.31 6.84
C VAL A 75 -24.99 -9.82 8.28
N LYS A 76 -26.18 -9.98 8.86
CA LYS A 76 -26.37 -10.39 10.26
C LYS A 76 -26.72 -11.87 10.41
N ASN A 77 -26.48 -12.69 9.38
CA ASN A 77 -26.73 -14.12 9.45
C ASN A 77 -26.03 -14.73 10.69
N PRO A 78 -26.77 -15.34 11.64
CA PRO A 78 -26.24 -15.76 12.93
C PRO A 78 -25.16 -16.86 12.83
N GLU A 79 -25.20 -17.70 11.79
CA GLU A 79 -24.21 -18.76 11.58
C GLU A 79 -22.82 -18.22 11.23
N ILE A 80 -22.77 -17.03 10.61
CA ILE A 80 -21.53 -16.34 10.23
C ILE A 80 -21.16 -15.30 11.29
N PHE A 81 -22.14 -14.51 11.75
CA PHE A 81 -21.92 -13.40 12.67
C PHE A 81 -21.32 -13.84 14.01
N ARG A 82 -21.53 -15.08 14.43
CA ARG A 82 -20.88 -15.66 15.64
C ARG A 82 -19.35 -15.70 15.58
N PHE A 83 -18.75 -15.64 14.39
CA PHE A 83 -17.30 -15.61 14.20
C PHE A 83 -16.74 -14.19 14.23
N PHE A 84 -17.61 -13.17 14.15
CA PHE A 84 -17.23 -11.77 14.21
C PHE A 84 -17.22 -11.29 15.65
N ARG A 85 -16.13 -10.64 16.04
CA ARG A 85 -15.98 -10.00 17.34
C ARG A 85 -15.33 -8.64 17.16
N GLN A 86 -15.84 -7.66 17.89
CA GLN A 86 -15.18 -6.37 18.01
C GLN A 86 -13.97 -6.53 18.95
N LEU A 87 -12.81 -6.09 18.50
CA LEU A 87 -11.60 -6.08 19.33
C LEU A 87 -11.48 -4.76 20.09
N ASP A 88 -10.78 -4.81 21.22
CA ASP A 88 -10.45 -3.61 21.98
C ASP A 88 -9.47 -2.72 21.18
N PRO A 89 -9.52 -1.39 21.38
CA PRO A 89 -8.56 -0.47 20.77
C PRO A 89 -7.10 -0.84 21.09
N ILE A 90 -6.22 -0.60 20.12
CA ILE A 90 -4.78 -0.83 20.28
C ILE A 90 -4.23 0.07 21.39
N LYS A 91 -3.47 -0.54 22.32
CA LYS A 91 -2.83 0.17 23.44
C LYS A 91 -1.34 0.36 23.14
N CYS A 92 -0.96 1.60 22.85
CA CYS A 92 0.42 2.00 22.56
C CYS A 92 1.14 2.54 23.81
N ALA A 93 2.35 3.08 23.63
CA ALA A 93 3.16 3.58 24.74
C ALA A 93 2.42 4.68 25.53
N GLU A 94 2.60 4.69 26.86
CA GLU A 94 1.96 5.69 27.73
C GLU A 94 2.58 7.08 27.60
N GLU A 95 3.87 7.16 27.28
CA GLU A 95 4.55 8.43 27.03
C GLU A 95 4.19 8.94 25.63
N PRO A 96 3.59 10.14 25.52
CA PRO A 96 3.25 10.71 24.22
C PRO A 96 4.48 11.05 23.39
N ASP A 97 4.31 11.07 22.07
CA ASP A 97 5.38 11.41 21.16
C ASP A 97 5.85 12.86 21.34
N TRP A 98 7.18 13.03 21.38
CA TRP A 98 7.79 14.34 21.58
C TRP A 98 7.65 15.25 20.36
N VAL A 99 7.43 14.66 19.18
CA VAL A 99 7.29 15.36 17.91
C VAL A 99 6.00 14.92 17.25
N VAL A 100 5.21 15.87 16.75
CA VAL A 100 3.99 15.62 15.97
C VAL A 100 4.12 16.20 14.57
N VAL A 101 3.53 15.54 13.58
CA VAL A 101 3.56 15.95 12.18
C VAL A 101 2.19 16.43 11.72
N SER A 102 2.15 17.58 11.06
CA SER A 102 0.97 18.11 10.38
C SER A 102 1.36 18.62 9.00
N GLY A 103 0.86 17.95 7.96
CA GLY A 103 1.22 18.24 6.57
C GLY A 103 2.72 18.09 6.31
N SER A 104 3.38 19.22 6.05
CA SER A 104 4.83 19.29 5.79
C SER A 104 5.66 19.69 7.00
N THR A 105 5.09 19.79 8.21
CA THR A 105 5.81 20.32 9.39
C THR A 105 5.77 19.35 10.55
N ALA A 106 6.95 19.00 11.07
CA ALA A 106 7.14 18.39 12.38
C ALA A 106 7.33 19.47 13.45
N THR A 107 6.68 19.33 14.59
CA THR A 107 6.78 20.27 15.72
C THR A 107 7.05 19.51 17.01
N ILE A 108 8.04 19.96 17.78
CA ILE A 108 8.31 19.47 19.13
C ILE A 108 7.16 19.93 20.03
N THR A 109 6.50 18.99 20.71
CA THR A 109 5.30 19.27 21.48
C THR A 109 5.62 20.12 22.71
N LYS A 110 4.70 21.04 23.05
CA LYS A 110 4.78 21.80 24.30
C LYS A 110 4.79 20.88 25.51
N GLN A 111 4.02 19.80 25.45
CA GLN A 111 3.95 18.78 26.50
C GLN A 111 5.33 18.15 26.77
N ALA A 112 6.07 17.75 25.73
CA ALA A 112 7.41 17.19 25.92
C ALA A 112 8.37 18.23 26.51
N LYS A 113 8.33 19.47 26.01
CA LYS A 113 9.13 20.58 26.56
C LYS A 113 8.83 20.82 28.05
N GLU A 114 7.56 20.83 28.44
CA GLU A 114 7.15 20.98 29.85
C GLU A 114 7.60 19.81 30.73
N GLN A 115 7.47 18.57 30.23
CA GLN A 115 7.84 17.36 30.94
C GLN A 115 9.35 17.21 31.16
N HIS A 116 10.16 17.72 30.23
CA HIS A 116 11.61 17.49 30.20
C HIS A 116 12.46 18.75 30.46
N GLY A 117 11.90 19.74 31.16
CA GLY A 117 12.68 20.90 31.65
C GLY A 117 12.99 21.95 30.58
N GLY A 118 12.13 22.07 29.57
CA GLY A 118 12.07 23.17 28.61
C GLY A 118 12.62 22.82 27.24
N ASP A 119 13.92 22.95 27.07
CA ASP A 119 14.56 22.89 25.75
C ASP A 119 14.86 21.45 25.34
N ILE A 120 14.51 21.10 24.11
CA ILE A 120 14.71 19.79 23.49
C ILE A 120 15.32 20.05 22.13
N GLU A 121 16.48 19.46 21.88
CA GLU A 121 17.10 19.46 20.56
C GLU A 121 16.70 18.17 19.83
N CYS A 122 16.20 18.28 18.61
CA CYS A 122 15.83 17.15 17.77
C CYS A 122 16.61 17.19 16.45
N GLU A 123 17.26 16.09 16.14
CA GLU A 123 17.95 15.82 14.87
C GLU A 123 17.03 15.05 13.92
N PHE A 124 16.75 15.63 12.76
CA PHE A 124 15.97 15.05 11.68
C PHE A 124 16.92 14.55 10.60
N THR A 125 17.03 13.23 10.45
CA THR A 125 17.85 12.57 9.44
C THR A 125 16.98 12.04 8.31
N GLU A 126 17.22 12.50 7.09
CA GLU A 126 16.47 12.08 5.91
C GLU A 126 16.53 10.55 5.71
N LEU A 127 15.38 9.95 5.37
CA LEU A 127 15.33 8.58 4.87
C LEU A 127 15.12 8.63 3.36
N LEU A 128 16.12 8.16 2.61
CA LEU A 128 16.15 8.21 1.16
C LEU A 128 16.16 6.79 0.61
N ARG A 129 15.26 6.51 -0.34
CA ARG A 129 15.18 5.22 -1.02
C ARG A 129 16.43 4.97 -1.87
N GLU A 130 17.07 3.81 -1.70
CA GLU A 130 18.14 3.34 -2.60
C GLU A 130 17.58 2.41 -3.68
N ASP A 131 16.81 1.42 -3.25
CA ASP A 131 16.00 0.56 -4.10
C ASP A 131 14.66 0.26 -3.40
N ASP A 132 13.88 -0.69 -3.91
CA ASP A 132 12.56 -0.95 -3.33
C ASP A 132 12.60 -1.65 -1.96
N ASP A 133 13.72 -2.23 -1.57
CA ASP A 133 13.83 -3.03 -0.34
C ASP A 133 14.82 -2.40 0.66
N THR A 134 15.52 -1.32 0.30
CA THR A 134 16.53 -0.66 1.12
C THR A 134 16.49 0.87 1.04
N ASN A 135 16.84 1.50 2.17
CA ASN A 135 16.96 2.95 2.31
C ASN A 135 18.33 3.32 2.89
N LYS A 136 18.79 4.52 2.58
CA LYS A 136 19.95 5.15 3.20
C LYS A 136 19.56 6.39 4.00
N ARG A 137 20.44 6.79 4.91
CA ARG A 137 20.35 8.06 5.63
C ARG A 137 20.94 9.18 4.77
N GLY A 138 20.21 10.29 4.67
CA GLY A 138 20.64 11.51 3.99
C GLY A 138 21.17 12.55 4.97
N ILE A 139 20.83 13.82 4.72
CA ILE A 139 21.28 14.95 5.55
C ILE A 139 20.57 14.92 6.90
N THR A 140 21.30 15.28 7.96
CA THR A 140 20.76 15.49 9.30
C THR A 140 20.68 16.99 9.61
N THR A 141 19.54 17.44 10.09
CA THR A 141 19.32 18.84 10.51
C THR A 141 18.78 18.88 11.93
N ALA A 142 19.39 19.68 12.80
CA ALA A 142 18.95 19.89 14.17
C ALA A 142 18.01 21.09 14.29
N THR A 143 17.02 21.01 15.18
CA THR A 143 16.13 22.11 15.54
C THR A 143 15.70 22.00 17.01
N HIS A 144 15.32 23.13 17.60
CA HIS A 144 14.77 23.22 18.95
C HIS A 144 13.26 23.46 18.97
N ASP A 145 12.60 23.51 17.80
CA ASP A 145 11.17 23.81 17.74
C ASP A 145 10.43 23.04 16.64
N SER A 146 10.62 23.42 15.38
CA SER A 146 9.94 22.80 14.24
C SER A 146 10.90 22.50 13.10
N PHE A 147 10.51 21.54 12.26
CA PHE A 147 11.22 21.13 11.06
C PHE A 147 10.24 20.99 9.88
N VAL A 148 10.62 21.48 8.71
CA VAL A 148 9.81 21.41 7.49
C VAL A 148 10.37 20.32 6.57
N PHE A 149 9.50 19.42 6.15
CA PHE A 149 9.82 18.33 5.22
C PHE A 149 10.02 18.93 3.83
N ALA A 150 11.24 18.85 3.30
CA ALA A 150 11.59 19.41 2.00
C ALA A 150 12.14 18.35 1.04
N ASN A 151 13.07 17.51 1.50
CA ASN A 151 13.79 16.58 0.61
C ASN A 151 13.22 15.15 0.66
N SER A 152 12.60 14.77 1.78
CA SER A 152 11.98 13.45 1.96
C SER A 152 10.62 13.60 2.64
N ASP A 153 9.72 12.66 2.39
CA ASP A 153 8.50 12.49 3.19
C ASP A 153 8.80 11.85 4.55
N PHE A 154 9.98 11.25 4.71
CA PHE A 154 10.30 10.39 5.85
C PHE A 154 11.63 10.76 6.49
N TYR A 155 11.63 10.87 7.82
CA TYR A 155 12.80 11.19 8.60
C TYR A 155 12.93 10.27 9.81
N TRP A 156 14.15 9.85 10.11
CA TRP A 156 14.52 9.36 11.43
C TRP A 156 14.74 10.55 12.34
N VAL A 157 14.01 10.62 13.46
CA VAL A 157 14.09 11.73 14.40
C VAL A 157 14.68 11.23 15.70
N SER A 158 15.74 11.88 16.18
CA SER A 158 16.33 11.62 17.49
C SER A 158 16.37 12.92 18.28
N CYS A 159 15.75 12.94 19.46
CA CYS A 159 15.65 14.09 20.32
C CYS A 159 16.37 13.84 21.64
N THR A 160 17.08 14.85 22.13
CA THR A 160 17.72 14.85 23.43
C THR A 160 17.23 16.06 24.24
N ALA A 161 16.68 15.78 25.41
CA ALA A 161 16.26 16.83 26.35
C ALA A 161 17.41 17.24 27.29
N LYS A 162 17.26 18.41 27.93
CA LYS A 162 18.22 18.93 28.92
C LYS A 162 18.47 18.00 30.12
N ASP A 163 17.47 17.21 30.50
CA ASP A 163 17.58 16.22 31.58
C ASP A 163 18.35 14.95 31.15
N GLY A 164 18.80 14.87 29.89
CA GLY A 164 19.54 13.76 29.32
C GLY A 164 18.67 12.62 28.78
N LYS A 165 17.35 12.70 28.90
CA LYS A 165 16.44 11.71 28.29
C LYS A 165 16.43 11.85 26.78
N LYS A 166 16.14 10.73 26.12
CA LYS A 166 16.12 10.61 24.66
C LYS A 166 14.80 10.07 24.17
N TRP A 167 14.38 10.55 23.01
CA TRP A 167 13.23 10.04 22.28
C TRP A 167 13.65 9.88 20.82
N GLU A 168 13.27 8.78 20.19
CA GLU A 168 13.63 8.45 18.81
C GLU A 168 12.46 7.76 18.11
N ASN A 169 12.05 8.25 16.93
CA ASN A 169 11.00 7.63 16.14
C ASN A 169 11.22 7.88 14.64
N ILE A 170 10.56 7.09 13.80
CA ILE A 170 10.45 7.37 12.36
C ILE A 170 9.16 8.14 12.14
N MET A 171 9.26 9.26 11.43
CA MET A 171 8.14 10.17 11.19
C MET A 171 7.81 10.25 9.71
N ALA A 172 6.51 10.26 9.40
CA ALA A 172 5.97 10.45 8.05
C ALA A 172 5.23 11.78 7.95
N GLY A 173 5.67 12.61 7.02
CA GLY A 173 5.03 13.85 6.60
C GLY A 173 4.97 13.91 5.08
N ILE A 174 4.54 15.04 4.54
CA ILE A 174 4.52 15.25 3.09
C ILE A 174 5.50 16.35 2.77
N ARG A 175 6.58 16.03 2.06
CA ARG A 175 7.51 17.05 1.58
C ARG A 175 6.81 17.96 0.61
N ARG A 176 7.12 19.25 0.68
CA ARG A 176 6.71 20.21 -0.32
C ARG A 176 7.95 20.69 -1.05
N ASP A 177 8.15 20.13 -2.23
CA ASP A 177 9.26 20.45 -3.12
C ASP A 177 8.75 21.41 -4.20
N ASP A 178 9.34 22.60 -4.28
CA ASP A 178 8.96 23.62 -5.24
C ASP A 178 9.22 23.17 -6.69
N ASP A 179 10.25 22.35 -6.92
CA ASP A 179 10.56 21.82 -8.26
C ASP A 179 9.47 20.86 -8.72
N LEU A 180 8.90 20.07 -7.80
CA LEU A 180 7.79 19.18 -8.05
C LEU A 180 6.50 19.93 -8.41
N LEU A 181 6.32 21.15 -7.90
CA LEU A 181 5.16 21.99 -8.20
C LEU A 181 5.25 22.65 -9.59
N LEU A 182 6.43 22.72 -10.21
CA LEU A 182 6.61 23.32 -11.54
C LEU A 182 5.82 22.60 -12.64
N ASP A 183 5.55 21.31 -12.48
CA ASP A 183 4.82 20.47 -13.44
C ASP A 183 3.40 20.11 -12.98
N VAL A 184 2.97 20.61 -11.82
CA VAL A 184 1.61 20.40 -11.26
C VAL A 184 0.75 21.64 -11.45
N GLY A 185 -0.55 21.48 -11.65
CA GLY A 185 -1.49 22.60 -11.71
C GLY A 185 -2.74 22.33 -12.55
N TRP A 186 -3.87 22.94 -12.17
CA TRP A 186 -5.14 22.81 -12.89
C TRP A 186 -5.08 23.36 -14.31
N ASP A 187 -4.17 24.30 -14.59
CA ASP A 187 -3.88 24.83 -15.92
C ASP A 187 -3.24 23.79 -16.87
N LYS A 188 -2.64 22.72 -16.31
CA LYS A 188 -2.05 21.61 -17.06
C LYS A 188 -2.99 20.42 -17.21
N VAL A 189 -4.07 20.40 -16.43
CA VAL A 189 -5.12 19.38 -16.53
C VAL A 189 -5.95 19.71 -17.77
N PRO A 190 -6.21 18.74 -18.68
CA PRO A 190 -7.00 18.99 -19.88
C PRO A 190 -8.36 19.62 -19.56
N GLU A 191 -8.73 20.69 -20.29
CA GLU A 191 -9.96 21.46 -20.06
C GLU A 191 -11.21 20.61 -20.26
N GLU A 192 -11.16 19.61 -21.12
CA GLU A 192 -12.23 18.66 -21.41
C GLU A 192 -12.41 17.56 -20.35
N SER A 193 -11.49 17.48 -19.36
CA SER A 193 -11.57 16.49 -18.29
C SER A 193 -12.61 16.87 -17.23
N LEU A 194 -12.86 15.97 -16.28
CA LEU A 194 -13.74 16.24 -15.14
C LEU A 194 -13.19 17.30 -14.18
N GLN A 195 -11.88 17.62 -14.26
CA GLN A 195 -11.18 18.52 -13.34
C GLN A 195 -11.47 18.19 -11.85
N MET A 196 -11.29 16.92 -11.49
CA MET A 196 -11.51 16.42 -10.12
C MET A 196 -10.26 15.74 -9.59
N ASN A 197 -10.05 15.83 -8.28
CA ASN A 197 -9.09 14.97 -7.60
C ASN A 197 -9.65 13.54 -7.53
N PHE A 198 -8.76 12.58 -7.31
CA PHE A 198 -9.11 11.18 -7.11
C PHE A 198 -8.44 10.68 -5.85
N LEU A 199 -9.22 10.07 -4.95
CA LEU A 199 -8.70 9.40 -3.76
C LEU A 199 -9.33 8.01 -3.67
N MET A 200 -8.50 6.99 -3.85
CA MET A 200 -8.87 5.60 -3.69
C MET A 200 -8.26 5.08 -2.39
N LEU A 201 -9.10 4.64 -1.46
CA LEU A 201 -8.70 4.03 -0.19
C LEU A 201 -9.16 2.57 -0.20
N GLY A 202 -8.20 1.66 -0.16
CA GLY A 202 -8.45 0.23 -0.17
C GLY A 202 -8.06 -0.44 1.13
N PHE A 203 -8.72 -1.56 1.41
CA PHE A 203 -8.31 -2.51 2.44
C PHE A 203 -8.07 -3.86 1.77
N ASP A 204 -7.02 -4.56 2.18
CA ASP A 204 -6.70 -5.90 1.71
C ASP A 204 -7.70 -6.93 2.27
N SER A 205 -8.13 -7.88 1.44
CA SER A 205 -8.83 -9.10 1.87
C SER A 205 -10.18 -8.85 2.61
N LEU A 206 -10.86 -7.73 2.37
CA LEU A 206 -12.19 -7.46 2.93
C LEU A 206 -13.33 -7.68 1.94
N SER A 207 -14.20 -8.64 2.25
CA SER A 207 -15.49 -8.77 1.53
C SER A 207 -16.43 -7.60 1.86
N HIS A 208 -17.40 -7.33 0.99
CA HIS A 208 -18.45 -6.34 1.23
C HIS A 208 -19.12 -6.52 2.60
N ASN A 209 -19.53 -7.74 2.93
CA ASN A 209 -20.20 -8.03 4.20
C ASN A 209 -19.22 -7.97 5.39
N THR A 210 -17.94 -8.33 5.20
CA THR A 210 -16.92 -8.17 6.23
C THR A 210 -16.76 -6.69 6.59
N PHE A 211 -16.62 -5.81 5.59
CA PHE A 211 -16.50 -4.36 5.78
C PHE A 211 -17.68 -3.80 6.60
N ILE A 212 -18.92 -4.18 6.25
CA ILE A 212 -20.11 -3.72 6.99
C ILE A 212 -20.08 -4.19 8.46
N ARG A 213 -19.60 -5.41 8.72
CA ARG A 213 -19.55 -5.98 10.08
C ARG A 213 -18.45 -5.37 10.94
N THR A 214 -17.30 -5.09 10.36
CA THR A 214 -16.08 -4.72 11.10
C THR A 214 -15.83 -3.23 11.13
N LEU A 215 -16.32 -2.48 10.14
CA LEU A 215 -16.24 -1.02 10.05
C LEU A 215 -17.64 -0.36 9.96
N PRO A 216 -18.59 -0.70 10.86
CA PRO A 216 -19.98 -0.27 10.75
C PRO A 216 -20.17 1.25 10.87
N LYS A 217 -19.35 1.94 11.67
CA LYS A 217 -19.46 3.40 11.85
C LYS A 217 -19.00 4.12 10.59
N SER A 218 -17.91 3.66 10.00
CA SER A 218 -17.39 4.17 8.73
C SER A 218 -18.34 3.88 7.57
N TYR A 219 -18.89 2.66 7.48
CA TYR A 219 -19.90 2.33 6.48
C TYR A 219 -21.14 3.22 6.58
N LYS A 220 -21.66 3.42 7.79
CA LYS A 220 -22.79 4.32 8.03
C LYS A 220 -22.50 5.75 7.61
N PHE A 221 -21.31 6.26 7.91
CA PHE A 221 -20.91 7.59 7.48
C PHE A 221 -20.85 7.71 5.96
N LEU A 222 -20.28 6.72 5.27
CA LEU A 222 -20.22 6.69 3.82
C LEU A 222 -21.63 6.71 3.20
N THR A 223 -22.54 5.87 3.65
CA THR A 223 -23.87 5.70 3.02
C THR A 223 -24.91 6.71 3.47
N GLU A 224 -24.92 7.11 4.75
CA GLU A 224 -25.97 8.00 5.29
C GLU A 224 -25.55 9.47 5.34
N VAL A 225 -24.25 9.77 5.35
CA VAL A 225 -23.74 11.14 5.50
C VAL A 225 -23.09 11.66 4.23
N LEU A 226 -22.25 10.85 3.57
CA LEU A 226 -21.66 11.20 2.28
C LEU A 226 -22.53 10.80 1.08
N ASP A 227 -23.62 10.07 1.32
CA ASP A 227 -24.52 9.55 0.27
C ASP A 227 -23.76 8.76 -0.81
N ALA A 228 -22.78 7.95 -0.39
CA ALA A 228 -21.94 7.19 -1.28
C ALA A 228 -22.70 6.04 -1.95
N ASN A 229 -22.50 5.89 -3.26
CA ASN A 229 -23.09 4.79 -4.03
C ASN A 229 -22.38 3.46 -3.73
N VAL A 230 -23.13 2.48 -3.25
CA VAL A 230 -22.63 1.12 -3.03
C VAL A 230 -22.73 0.32 -4.33
N LEU A 231 -21.59 -0.08 -4.88
CA LEU A 231 -21.50 -0.90 -6.08
C LEU A 231 -21.71 -2.39 -5.73
N ASN A 232 -22.95 -2.81 -5.49
CA ASN A 232 -23.28 -4.19 -5.08
C ASN A 232 -22.89 -5.27 -6.10
N GLY A 233 -22.63 -4.89 -7.36
CA GLY A 233 -22.19 -5.81 -8.42
C GLY A 233 -20.68 -5.77 -8.68
N TYR A 234 -19.91 -4.99 -7.92
CA TYR A 234 -18.45 -4.99 -8.03
C TYR A 234 -17.89 -6.37 -7.68
N ASN A 235 -16.98 -6.88 -8.50
CA ASN A 235 -16.42 -8.22 -8.34
C ASN A 235 -14.94 -8.25 -8.78
N ILE A 236 -14.20 -9.21 -8.26
CA ILE A 236 -12.76 -9.36 -8.46
C ILE A 236 -12.47 -9.86 -9.88
N VAL A 237 -11.33 -9.42 -10.42
CA VAL A 237 -10.80 -9.92 -11.70
C VAL A 237 -9.90 -11.15 -11.49
N GLY A 238 -9.41 -11.36 -10.27
CA GLY A 238 -8.67 -12.55 -9.88
C GLY A 238 -8.51 -12.66 -8.36
N ASP A 239 -7.97 -13.80 -7.94
CA ASP A 239 -8.05 -14.33 -6.58
C ASP A 239 -7.02 -13.76 -5.58
N GLY A 240 -6.25 -12.75 -5.99
CA GLY A 240 -5.21 -12.17 -5.15
C GLY A 240 -4.97 -10.71 -5.48
N THR A 241 -4.37 -9.98 -4.54
CA THR A 241 -4.14 -8.53 -4.62
C THR A 241 -3.51 -8.08 -5.94
N PRO A 242 -2.44 -8.70 -6.47
CA PRO A 242 -1.89 -8.28 -7.76
C PRO A 242 -2.89 -8.49 -8.90
N GLN A 243 -3.63 -9.59 -8.91
CA GLN A 243 -4.59 -9.91 -9.96
C GLN A 243 -5.83 -9.01 -9.93
N ALA A 244 -6.17 -8.43 -8.78
CA ALA A 244 -7.24 -7.46 -8.64
C ALA A 244 -6.77 -6.02 -8.93
N LEU A 245 -5.65 -5.59 -8.33
CA LEU A 245 -5.18 -4.21 -8.41
C LEU A 245 -4.48 -3.89 -9.75
N ILE A 246 -3.81 -4.85 -10.40
CA ILE A 246 -3.18 -4.59 -11.71
C ILE A 246 -4.24 -4.19 -12.76
N PRO A 247 -5.35 -4.92 -12.95
CA PRO A 247 -6.41 -4.48 -13.86
C PRO A 247 -7.00 -3.12 -13.52
N ILE A 248 -7.20 -2.83 -12.23
CA ILE A 248 -7.74 -1.54 -11.79
C ILE A 248 -6.80 -0.39 -12.16
N LEU A 249 -5.50 -0.59 -11.96
CA LEU A 249 -4.51 0.47 -12.13
C LEU A 249 -3.92 0.56 -13.53
N THR A 250 -4.10 -0.47 -14.38
CA THR A 250 -3.47 -0.51 -15.72
C THR A 250 -4.45 -0.78 -16.85
N GLY A 251 -5.71 -1.15 -16.54
CA GLY A 251 -6.68 -1.63 -17.51
C GLY A 251 -6.28 -2.96 -18.19
N LYS A 252 -5.30 -3.69 -17.64
CA LYS A 252 -4.75 -4.93 -18.20
C LYS A 252 -4.63 -6.00 -17.13
N THR A 253 -4.77 -7.26 -17.53
CA THR A 253 -4.46 -8.39 -16.64
C THR A 253 -2.95 -8.61 -16.54
N GLU A 254 -2.51 -9.30 -15.49
CA GLU A 254 -1.11 -9.71 -15.34
C GLU A 254 -0.61 -10.51 -16.55
N LEU A 255 -1.50 -11.23 -17.27
CA LEU A 255 -1.17 -12.03 -18.46
C LEU A 255 -0.88 -11.20 -19.72
N GLU A 256 -1.40 -9.98 -19.78
CA GLU A 256 -1.22 -9.08 -20.92
C GLU A 256 0.03 -8.21 -20.81
N LEU A 257 0.59 -8.10 -19.61
CA LEU A 257 1.72 -7.24 -19.29
C LEU A 257 3.08 -7.97 -19.44
N PRO A 258 4.21 -7.24 -19.41
CA PRO A 258 5.52 -7.87 -19.33
C PRO A 258 5.65 -8.80 -18.11
N GLU A 259 6.46 -9.84 -18.23
CA GLU A 259 6.73 -10.75 -17.12
C GLU A 259 7.46 -10.02 -15.97
N ALA A 260 6.84 -9.91 -14.79
CA ALA A 260 7.45 -9.25 -13.63
C ALA A 260 7.59 -10.15 -12.40
N ARG A 261 7.21 -11.43 -12.47
CA ARG A 261 7.27 -12.34 -11.31
C ARG A 261 8.71 -12.63 -10.92
N ARG A 262 9.09 -12.36 -9.67
CA ARG A 262 10.47 -12.53 -9.13
C ARG A 262 11.05 -13.90 -9.42
N ARG A 263 10.23 -14.95 -9.34
CA ARG A 263 10.62 -16.35 -9.61
C ARG A 263 11.17 -16.60 -11.02
N MET A 264 10.93 -15.69 -11.96
CA MET A 264 11.41 -15.77 -13.34
C MET A 264 12.84 -15.22 -13.51
N GLY A 265 13.47 -14.75 -12.43
CA GLY A 265 14.88 -14.35 -12.40
C GLY A 265 15.19 -13.22 -13.37
N GLU A 266 16.20 -13.40 -14.21
CA GLU A 266 16.63 -12.39 -15.19
C GLU A 266 15.57 -12.03 -16.24
N LYS A 267 14.60 -12.92 -16.49
CA LYS A 267 13.49 -12.65 -17.42
C LYS A 267 12.46 -11.69 -16.83
N ALA A 268 12.44 -11.52 -15.51
CA ALA A 268 11.50 -10.64 -14.83
C ALA A 268 11.91 -9.17 -15.00
N GLN A 269 10.97 -8.35 -15.43
CA GLN A 269 11.08 -6.89 -15.48
C GLN A 269 10.57 -6.28 -14.18
N PHE A 270 10.98 -5.04 -13.90
CA PHE A 270 10.36 -4.25 -12.84
C PHE A 270 8.98 -3.78 -13.29
N VAL A 271 8.05 -3.61 -12.33
CA VAL A 271 6.67 -3.23 -12.66
C VAL A 271 6.56 -1.81 -13.21
N ASN A 272 7.62 -0.99 -13.15
CA ASN A 272 7.70 0.30 -13.86
C ASN A 272 7.40 0.22 -15.36
N THR A 273 7.41 -0.97 -15.95
CA THR A 273 7.07 -1.19 -17.37
C THR A 273 5.56 -1.29 -17.61
N TYR A 274 4.76 -1.34 -16.55
CA TYR A 274 3.31 -1.41 -16.64
C TYR A 274 2.74 0.00 -16.89
N PRO A 275 1.64 0.12 -17.65
CA PRO A 275 1.02 1.40 -17.94
C PRO A 275 0.11 1.80 -16.79
N PHE A 276 0.69 2.22 -15.66
CA PHE A 276 -0.09 2.58 -14.49
C PHE A 276 -0.80 3.93 -14.67
N ILE A 277 -2.04 4.00 -14.19
CA ILE A 277 -2.90 5.18 -14.32
C ILE A 277 -2.31 6.42 -13.63
N TRP A 278 -1.52 6.24 -12.58
CA TRP A 278 -0.83 7.37 -11.93
C TRP A 278 0.20 8.03 -12.84
N ASP A 279 0.80 7.32 -13.80
CA ASP A 279 1.71 7.93 -14.77
C ASP A 279 0.94 8.89 -15.70
N ASP A 280 -0.28 8.52 -16.10
CA ASP A 280 -1.18 9.37 -16.88
C ASP A 280 -1.64 10.58 -16.06
N PHE A 281 -2.02 10.40 -14.79
CA PHE A 281 -2.36 11.51 -13.90
C PHE A 281 -1.17 12.47 -13.75
N LYS A 282 0.02 11.96 -13.44
CA LYS A 282 1.25 12.75 -13.31
C LYS A 282 1.54 13.55 -14.57
N LYS A 283 1.43 12.93 -15.75
CA LYS A 283 1.65 13.60 -17.05
C LYS A 283 0.66 14.73 -17.30
N ASN A 284 -0.55 14.64 -16.77
CA ASN A 284 -1.61 15.63 -16.91
C ASN A 284 -1.67 16.61 -15.72
N GLY A 285 -0.54 16.84 -15.06
CA GLY A 285 -0.40 17.89 -14.06
C GLY A 285 -0.87 17.55 -12.66
N TYR A 286 -1.17 16.27 -12.36
CA TYR A 286 -1.54 15.85 -11.01
C TYR A 286 -0.33 15.51 -10.14
N ILE A 287 -0.44 15.79 -8.85
CA ILE A 287 0.42 15.17 -7.83
C ILE A 287 -0.11 13.77 -7.51
N THR A 288 0.79 12.78 -7.43
CA THR A 288 0.42 11.38 -7.27
C THR A 288 0.96 10.74 -6.00
N LEU A 289 0.14 9.89 -5.40
CA LEU A 289 0.44 9.13 -4.19
C LEU A 289 0.16 7.63 -4.39
N TRP A 290 1.13 6.80 -4.01
CA TRP A 290 0.96 5.35 -3.80
C TRP A 290 1.40 5.00 -2.37
N ALA A 291 0.47 4.53 -1.54
CA ALA A 291 0.72 4.18 -0.16
C ALA A 291 0.26 2.76 0.16
N GLU A 292 1.15 1.96 0.74
CA GLU A 292 0.88 0.60 1.21
C GLU A 292 1.71 0.37 2.48
N ASP A 293 1.16 -0.37 3.45
CA ASP A 293 1.69 -0.42 4.82
C ASP A 293 2.34 -1.75 5.23
N HIS A 294 2.29 -2.77 4.37
CA HIS A 294 2.91 -4.07 4.67
C HIS A 294 4.06 -4.41 3.69
N PRO A 295 5.31 -3.99 3.97
CA PRO A 295 6.39 -4.02 2.98
C PRO A 295 6.82 -5.43 2.55
N HIS A 296 6.61 -6.46 3.39
CA HIS A 296 6.97 -7.85 3.10
C HIS A 296 6.01 -8.61 2.19
N ILE A 297 4.73 -8.24 2.20
CA ILE A 297 3.69 -8.88 1.37
C ILE A 297 3.07 -7.89 0.39
N GLY A 298 3.71 -6.74 0.19
CA GLY A 298 3.19 -5.68 -0.66
C GLY A 298 2.86 -6.13 -2.08
N THR A 299 1.80 -5.54 -2.63
CA THR A 299 1.13 -5.89 -3.89
C THR A 299 2.14 -6.14 -5.02
N PHE A 300 3.09 -5.23 -5.20
CA PHE A 300 4.05 -5.28 -6.29
C PHE A 300 5.42 -5.85 -5.88
N ASN A 301 5.59 -6.25 -4.62
CA ASN A 301 6.89 -6.58 -4.03
C ASN A 301 7.02 -8.04 -3.60
N TYR A 302 5.91 -8.66 -3.20
CA TYR A 302 5.94 -10.04 -2.72
C TYR A 302 6.24 -11.03 -3.85
N ARG A 303 5.35 -11.11 -4.84
CA ARG A 303 5.49 -11.99 -6.01
C ARG A 303 6.17 -11.32 -7.20
N LEU A 304 6.06 -10.01 -7.31
CA LEU A 304 6.57 -9.22 -8.44
C LEU A 304 7.87 -8.51 -8.07
N LYS A 305 8.65 -8.11 -9.08
CA LYS A 305 10.01 -7.58 -8.90
C LYS A 305 10.05 -6.24 -8.14
N GLY A 306 8.90 -5.62 -7.89
CA GLY A 306 8.80 -4.29 -7.33
C GLY A 306 9.13 -3.22 -8.36
N PHE A 307 9.35 -2.04 -7.84
CA PHE A 307 9.72 -0.86 -8.58
C PHE A 307 11.24 -0.67 -8.54
N LYS A 308 11.84 -0.37 -9.68
CA LYS A 308 13.21 0.15 -9.76
C LYS A 308 13.22 1.64 -9.47
N GLU A 309 12.44 2.39 -10.23
CA GLU A 309 12.23 3.84 -10.05
C GLU A 309 10.98 4.09 -9.20
N VAL A 310 10.95 5.19 -8.44
CA VAL A 310 9.78 5.54 -7.60
C VAL A 310 8.53 5.71 -8.47
N PRO A 311 7.39 5.04 -8.16
CA PRO A 311 6.21 5.04 -9.04
C PRO A 311 5.42 6.35 -9.04
N THR A 312 5.44 7.07 -7.93
CA THR A 312 4.61 8.27 -7.68
C THR A 312 5.45 9.35 -7.02
N GLN A 313 5.01 10.61 -7.02
CA GLN A 313 5.77 11.67 -6.34
C GLN A 313 5.85 11.46 -4.83
N HIS A 314 4.81 10.88 -4.25
CA HIS A 314 4.73 10.42 -2.87
C HIS A 314 4.55 8.91 -2.84
N TYR A 315 5.50 8.19 -2.23
CA TYR A 315 5.52 6.73 -2.22
C TYR A 315 5.83 6.25 -0.81
N MET A 316 4.87 5.59 -0.14
CA MET A 316 4.98 5.33 1.31
C MET A 316 5.91 4.18 1.69
N ARG A 317 6.25 3.29 0.74
CA ARG A 317 7.05 2.09 1.02
C ARG A 317 8.37 2.35 1.80
N PRO A 318 9.18 3.39 1.49
CA PRO A 318 10.40 3.66 2.24
C PRO A 318 10.15 3.83 3.75
N PHE A 319 9.03 4.43 4.17
CA PHE A 319 8.68 4.53 5.58
C PHE A 319 8.60 3.16 6.24
N PHE A 320 7.78 2.26 5.67
CA PHE A 320 7.53 0.96 6.27
C PHE A 320 8.71 0.00 6.16
N VAL A 321 9.51 0.09 5.09
CA VAL A 321 10.78 -0.64 4.98
C VAL A 321 11.73 -0.26 6.12
N SER A 322 11.79 1.02 6.50
CA SER A 322 12.60 1.48 7.63
C SER A 322 11.95 1.23 9.00
N ALA A 323 10.62 1.27 9.09
CA ALA A 323 9.90 1.09 10.35
C ALA A 323 9.80 -0.38 10.78
N TYR A 324 9.73 -1.32 9.83
CA TYR A 324 9.53 -2.73 10.14
C TYR A 324 10.60 -3.32 11.09
N PRO A 325 11.92 -3.09 10.88
CA PRO A 325 12.94 -3.54 11.83
C PRO A 325 12.78 -3.00 13.26
N GLU A 326 12.11 -1.85 13.42
CA GLU A 326 11.88 -1.21 14.72
C GLU A 326 10.64 -1.73 15.43
N TYR A 327 9.76 -2.48 14.77
CA TYR A 327 8.50 -2.94 15.34
C TYR A 327 8.67 -3.73 16.64
N SER A 328 9.76 -4.48 16.81
CA SER A 328 10.04 -5.21 18.05
C SER A 328 10.37 -4.30 19.24
N ASN A 329 10.72 -3.04 18.99
CA ASN A 329 11.04 -2.04 20.00
C ASN A 329 9.79 -1.29 20.51
N HIS A 330 8.62 -1.60 19.94
CA HIS A 330 7.35 -0.94 20.26
C HIS A 330 6.28 -1.93 20.73
N PRO A 331 5.22 -1.46 21.42
CA PRO A 331 4.04 -2.27 21.65
C PRO A 331 3.47 -2.80 20.33
N LYS A 332 2.80 -3.96 20.40
CA LYS A 332 2.24 -4.63 19.22
C LYS A 332 1.30 -3.69 18.45
N LEU A 333 1.48 -3.57 17.13
CA LEU A 333 0.74 -2.68 16.21
C LEU A 333 0.98 -1.17 16.43
N CYS A 334 2.01 -0.80 17.18
CA CYS A 334 2.33 0.60 17.46
C CYS A 334 3.69 1.01 16.90
N LEU A 335 3.82 2.30 16.61
CA LEU A 335 5.09 3.02 16.57
C LEU A 335 5.01 4.03 17.71
N ARG A 336 5.74 3.73 18.80
CA ARG A 336 5.64 4.44 20.08
C ARG A 336 4.21 4.54 20.62
N ASP A 337 3.67 5.75 20.75
CA ASP A 337 2.35 6.06 21.31
C ASP A 337 1.24 5.97 20.25
N THR A 338 1.59 5.79 18.98
CA THR A 338 0.67 5.89 17.86
C THR A 338 0.45 4.52 17.20
N PRO A 339 -0.80 4.08 17.01
CA PRO A 339 -1.09 2.88 16.23
C PRO A 339 -0.63 3.03 14.77
N ARG A 340 -0.03 1.98 14.20
CA ARG A 340 0.57 2.04 12.85
C ARG A 340 -0.43 2.34 11.74
N HIS A 341 -1.65 1.83 11.82
CA HIS A 341 -2.72 2.17 10.88
C HIS A 341 -3.07 3.66 10.92
N LYS A 342 -2.91 4.32 12.08
CA LYS A 342 -3.11 5.76 12.21
C LYS A 342 -2.01 6.54 11.51
N VAL A 343 -0.76 6.08 11.57
CA VAL A 343 0.35 6.68 10.78
C VAL A 343 0.07 6.60 9.28
N PHE A 344 -0.46 5.47 8.81
CA PHE A 344 -0.92 5.30 7.43
C PHE A 344 -2.03 6.29 7.05
N PHE A 345 -3.09 6.39 7.86
CA PHE A 345 -4.19 7.34 7.63
C PHE A 345 -3.74 8.80 7.71
N ASP A 346 -2.85 9.13 8.65
CA ASP A 346 -2.32 10.49 8.81
C ASP A 346 -1.47 10.90 7.60
N TYR A 347 -0.72 9.98 6.99
CA TYR A 347 0.02 10.26 5.74
C TYR A 347 -0.92 10.61 4.57
N VAL A 348 -2.02 9.85 4.41
CA VAL A 348 -3.07 10.16 3.43
C VAL A 348 -3.72 11.52 3.71
N LYS A 349 -4.07 11.80 4.97
CA LYS A 349 -4.64 13.09 5.39
C LYS A 349 -3.69 14.24 5.08
N ASN A 350 -2.42 14.10 5.45
CA ASN A 350 -1.38 15.10 5.21
C ASN A 350 -1.19 15.37 3.72
N PHE A 351 -1.30 14.35 2.86
CA PHE A 351 -1.23 14.53 1.41
C PHE A 351 -2.36 15.41 0.89
N MET A 352 -3.59 15.15 1.35
CA MET A 352 -4.75 15.96 0.99
C MET A 352 -4.63 17.40 1.53
N ASP A 353 -4.12 17.57 2.75
CA ASP A 353 -3.92 18.88 3.40
C ASP A 353 -2.87 19.73 2.66
N VAL A 354 -1.68 19.17 2.36
CA VAL A 354 -0.58 19.91 1.71
C VAL A 354 -0.93 20.35 0.30
N TYR A 355 -1.60 19.48 -0.46
CA TYR A 355 -1.99 19.73 -1.84
C TYR A 355 -3.45 20.13 -1.98
N LYS A 356 -4.04 20.78 -0.97
CA LYS A 356 -5.47 21.14 -0.95
C LYS A 356 -5.92 21.84 -2.24
N LYS A 357 -5.07 22.72 -2.79
CA LYS A 357 -5.37 23.52 -4.00
C LYS A 357 -4.90 22.89 -5.31
N ASP A 358 -4.07 21.86 -5.25
CA ASP A 358 -3.43 21.26 -6.41
C ASP A 358 -4.21 20.02 -6.87
N PRO A 359 -4.27 19.72 -8.18
CA PRO A 359 -4.88 18.49 -8.69
C PRO A 359 -4.11 17.27 -8.17
N LYS A 360 -4.81 16.29 -7.59
CA LYS A 360 -4.18 15.14 -6.94
C LYS A 360 -4.87 13.80 -7.23
N PHE A 361 -4.05 12.77 -7.41
CA PHE A 361 -4.45 11.37 -7.50
C PHE A 361 -3.77 10.60 -6.37
N GLY A 362 -4.54 10.02 -5.46
CA GLY A 362 -4.02 9.17 -4.40
C GLY A 362 -4.62 7.79 -4.46
N PHE A 363 -3.75 6.77 -4.42
CA PHE A 363 -4.15 5.41 -4.13
C PHE A 363 -3.43 4.94 -2.86
N ALA A 364 -4.20 4.62 -1.83
CA ALA A 364 -3.68 4.12 -0.57
C ALA A 364 -4.38 2.79 -0.25
N PHE A 365 -3.59 1.76 0.03
CA PHE A 365 -4.06 0.40 0.26
C PHE A 365 -3.54 -0.13 1.59
N HIS A 366 -4.45 -0.37 2.55
CA HIS A 366 -4.12 -0.82 3.89
C HIS A 366 -4.21 -2.34 3.99
N THR A 367 -3.13 -2.99 4.41
CA THR A 367 -3.00 -4.46 4.47
C THR A 367 -2.87 -4.97 5.90
N GLU A 368 -2.16 -4.25 6.79
CA GLU A 368 -1.71 -4.79 8.08
C GLU A 368 -2.83 -5.34 8.98
N LEU A 369 -3.97 -4.66 9.06
CA LEU A 369 -5.05 -5.06 9.98
C LEU A 369 -6.03 -6.08 9.41
N SER A 370 -6.02 -6.31 8.11
CA SER A 370 -7.05 -7.13 7.44
C SER A 370 -6.51 -8.35 6.71
N HIS A 371 -5.20 -8.49 6.47
CA HIS A 371 -4.69 -9.63 5.70
C HIS A 371 -4.81 -10.99 6.43
N ASP A 372 -4.52 -11.04 7.74
CA ASP A 372 -4.43 -12.30 8.50
C ASP A 372 -5.64 -12.57 9.43
N ASP A 373 -6.37 -11.52 9.83
CA ASP A 373 -7.53 -11.63 10.73
C ASP A 373 -8.58 -10.56 10.41
N TYR A 374 -9.69 -10.98 9.80
CA TYR A 374 -10.80 -10.08 9.49
C TYR A 374 -11.40 -9.37 10.71
N ASN A 375 -11.22 -9.86 11.93
CA ASN A 375 -11.70 -9.17 13.13
C ASN A 375 -10.78 -8.02 13.52
N LEU A 376 -9.48 -8.10 13.20
CA LEU A 376 -8.49 -7.14 13.63
C LEU A 376 -8.76 -5.75 13.03
N VAL A 377 -9.25 -5.67 11.80
CA VAL A 377 -9.64 -4.40 11.17
C VAL A 377 -10.67 -3.59 11.97
N SER A 378 -11.45 -4.23 12.85
CA SER A 378 -12.44 -3.53 13.69
C SER A 378 -11.83 -2.48 14.63
N VAL A 379 -10.53 -2.59 14.96
CA VAL A 379 -9.83 -1.61 15.78
C VAL A 379 -9.64 -0.26 15.07
N ALA A 380 -9.79 -0.22 13.74
CA ALA A 380 -9.59 0.97 12.93
C ALA A 380 -10.88 1.74 12.60
N ASP A 381 -12.07 1.26 13.00
CA ASP A 381 -13.34 1.89 12.58
C ASP A 381 -13.45 3.35 13.04
N ASP A 382 -13.07 3.64 14.28
CA ASP A 382 -13.12 5.02 14.80
C ASP A 382 -12.08 5.93 14.14
N ASP A 383 -10.86 5.43 13.89
CA ASP A 383 -9.78 6.19 13.25
C ASP A 383 -10.05 6.42 11.76
N PHE A 384 -10.58 5.42 11.06
CA PHE A 384 -10.97 5.55 9.66
C PHE A 384 -12.16 6.50 9.50
N LEU A 385 -13.16 6.41 10.38
CA LEU A 385 -14.23 7.40 10.44
C LEU A 385 -13.68 8.82 10.70
N SER A 386 -12.69 8.96 11.58
CA SER A 386 -12.05 10.25 11.84
C SER A 386 -11.35 10.80 10.59
N LEU A 387 -10.65 9.96 9.83
CA LEU A 387 -10.09 10.33 8.53
C LEU A 387 -11.19 10.83 7.58
N LEU A 388 -12.26 10.06 7.39
CA LEU A 388 -13.37 10.43 6.48
C LEU A 388 -14.04 11.75 6.88
N LYS A 389 -14.28 11.96 8.18
CA LYS A 389 -14.79 13.22 8.70
C LYS A 389 -13.82 14.36 8.45
N SER A 390 -12.52 14.17 8.70
CA SER A 390 -11.51 15.18 8.44
C SER A 390 -11.45 15.55 6.96
N LEU A 391 -11.57 14.60 6.04
CA LEU A 391 -11.61 14.88 4.60
C LEU A 391 -12.83 15.73 4.22
N ARG A 392 -14.00 15.42 4.77
CA ARG A 392 -15.22 16.20 4.55
C ARG A 392 -15.13 17.60 5.17
N ASP A 393 -14.78 17.68 6.45
CA ASP A 393 -14.84 18.91 7.25
C ASP A 393 -13.77 19.93 6.82
N ASN A 394 -12.65 19.45 6.27
CA ASN A 394 -11.63 20.30 5.65
C ASN A 394 -11.87 20.55 4.15
N GLU A 395 -13.06 20.22 3.63
CA GLU A 395 -13.52 20.48 2.26
C GLU A 395 -12.74 19.74 1.16
N HIS A 396 -11.97 18.71 1.52
CA HIS A 396 -11.23 17.90 0.55
C HIS A 396 -12.15 17.11 -0.37
N LEU A 397 -13.37 16.78 0.08
CA LEU A 397 -14.32 15.99 -0.71
C LEU A 397 -15.14 16.84 -1.71
N ASN A 398 -15.07 18.17 -1.65
CA ASN A 398 -15.89 19.04 -2.51
C ASN A 398 -15.56 18.91 -4.01
N ASN A 399 -14.33 18.50 -4.35
CA ASN A 399 -13.85 18.30 -5.71
C ASN A 399 -13.05 17.00 -5.86
N THR A 400 -13.43 15.94 -5.13
CA THR A 400 -12.72 14.65 -5.13
C THR A 400 -13.67 13.50 -5.39
N ILE A 401 -13.33 12.67 -6.37
CA ILE A 401 -13.92 11.33 -6.50
C ILE A 401 -13.27 10.45 -5.44
N LEU A 402 -14.01 10.18 -4.37
CA LEU A 402 -13.63 9.26 -3.31
C LEU A 402 -14.12 7.85 -3.63
N MET A 403 -13.21 6.88 -3.65
CA MET A 403 -13.52 5.46 -3.79
C MET A 403 -13.01 4.71 -2.57
N ILE A 404 -13.91 4.00 -1.88
CA ILE A 404 -13.56 3.05 -0.83
C ILE A 404 -13.74 1.66 -1.41
N MET A 405 -12.71 0.82 -1.32
CA MET A 405 -12.73 -0.48 -1.99
C MET A 405 -11.96 -1.57 -1.22
N SER A 406 -12.05 -2.78 -1.74
CA SER A 406 -11.19 -3.91 -1.39
C SER A 406 -10.80 -4.64 -2.68
N ASP A 407 -9.66 -5.32 -2.66
CA ASP A 407 -9.15 -6.12 -3.76
C ASP A 407 -9.88 -7.47 -3.88
N HIS A 408 -10.10 -8.15 -2.75
CA HIS A 408 -10.87 -9.38 -2.65
C HIS A 408 -11.45 -9.61 -1.24
N GLY A 409 -12.16 -10.71 -1.05
CA GLY A 409 -12.59 -11.18 0.27
C GLY A 409 -11.56 -12.10 0.92
N HIS A 410 -11.75 -12.40 2.19
CA HIS A 410 -10.93 -13.33 2.98
C HIS A 410 -11.10 -14.80 2.61
#